data_AF-A0A376W0H2-F1
#
_entry.id   AF-A0A376W0H2-F1
#
_cell.length_a   1.000
_cell.length_b   1.000
_cell.length_c   1.000
_cell.angle_alpha   90.00
_cell.angle_beta   90.00
_cell.angle_gamma   90.00
#
_symmetry.space_group_name_H-M   'P 1'
#
loop_
_entity.id
_entity.type
_entity.pdbx_description
1 polymer ?
#
loop_
_entity_poly.entity_id
_entity_poly.type
_entity_poly.pdbx_seq_one_letter_code
_entity_poly.pdbx_strand_id
1 'polypeptide(L)'
;MTTLKLDTLSDRIKAHKNALVHIVKPPVCTERAQHYTEMYQQHLDKPIPVRRALALAHHLANRTIWIKHDELIIGNQASEVRAAPIFPEYTVSWIEKEIDDLADRPGAGFAVSEENKRVLHEVCPWWRGQTVQDRCYGMFTDEAKRSAGDRNH
;
A
#
# COMPACT_ATOMS: atom_id res chain seq x y z
N MET A 1 -34.91 31.21 2.13
CA MET A 1 -33.94 30.13 2.41
C MET A 1 -33.67 29.40 1.11
N THR A 2 -32.41 29.08 0.82
CA THR A 2 -32.05 28.34 -0.40
C THR A 2 -32.06 26.85 -0.10
N THR A 3 -32.85 26.09 -0.87
CA THR A 3 -32.87 24.62 -0.79
C THR A 3 -32.11 24.05 -1.98
N LEU A 4 -31.13 23.19 -1.72
CA LEU A 4 -30.32 22.56 -2.76
C LEU A 4 -30.94 21.23 -3.21
N LYS A 5 -30.73 20.87 -4.48
CA LYS A 5 -31.11 19.57 -5.04
C LYS A 5 -29.97 18.58 -4.86
N LEU A 6 -30.13 17.62 -3.94
CA LEU A 6 -29.05 16.71 -3.47
C LEU A 6 -29.14 15.29 -4.04
N ASP A 7 -30.08 15.02 -4.94
CA ASP A 7 -30.37 13.71 -5.53
C ASP A 7 -29.83 13.55 -6.96
N THR A 8 -29.24 14.60 -7.53
CA THR A 8 -28.90 14.66 -8.95
C THR A 8 -27.42 14.36 -9.16
N LEU A 9 -27.13 13.35 -9.98
CA LEU A 9 -25.80 13.01 -10.49
C LEU A 9 -25.86 12.85 -12.01
N SER A 10 -24.84 13.31 -12.73
CA SER A 10 -24.69 12.99 -14.16
C SER A 10 -24.43 11.50 -14.36
N ASP A 11 -24.74 10.97 -15.55
CA ASP A 11 -24.58 9.54 -15.82
C ASP A 11 -23.12 9.07 -15.75
N ARG A 12 -22.16 9.93 -16.15
CA ARG A 12 -20.72 9.69 -15.94
C ARG A 12 -20.39 9.40 -14.47
N ILE A 13 -20.91 10.23 -13.55
CA ILE A 13 -20.64 10.08 -12.11
C ILE A 13 -21.35 8.85 -11.54
N LYS A 14 -22.57 8.55 -11.98
CA LYS A 14 -23.27 7.31 -11.57
C LYS A 14 -22.47 6.07 -12.00
N ALA A 15 -22.01 6.03 -13.25
CA ALA A 15 -21.22 4.92 -13.78
C ALA A 15 -19.90 4.76 -13.02
N HIS A 16 -19.15 5.86 -12.80
CA HIS A 16 -17.91 5.84 -12.03
C HIS A 16 -18.16 5.36 -10.59
N LYS A 17 -19.15 5.93 -9.89
CA LYS A 17 -19.50 5.50 -8.52
C LYS A 17 -19.79 3.99 -8.47
N ASN A 18 -20.63 3.49 -9.37
CA ASN A 18 -20.99 2.08 -9.43
C ASN A 18 -19.76 1.19 -9.66
N ALA A 19 -18.86 1.58 -10.57
CA ALA A 19 -17.62 0.85 -10.83
C ALA A 19 -16.73 0.71 -9.57
N LEU A 20 -16.78 1.69 -8.64
CA LEU A 20 -15.98 1.65 -7.41
C LEU A 20 -16.65 0.88 -6.26
N VAL A 21 -17.94 1.11 -6.01
CA VAL A 21 -18.64 0.54 -4.85
C VAL A 21 -18.91 -0.96 -4.98
N HIS A 22 -18.89 -1.49 -6.20
CA HIS A 22 -19.06 -2.92 -6.44
C HIS A 22 -17.74 -3.73 -6.32
N ILE A 23 -16.61 -3.08 -6.07
CA ILE A 23 -15.35 -3.77 -5.77
C ILE A 23 -15.36 -4.20 -4.30
N VAL A 24 -15.82 -5.45 -4.06
CA VAL A 24 -16.01 -6.01 -2.71
C VAL A 24 -14.70 -6.46 -2.07
N LYS A 25 -13.76 -7.02 -2.85
CA LYS A 25 -12.41 -7.39 -2.40
C LYS A 25 -11.39 -6.59 -3.22
N PRO A 26 -10.94 -5.42 -2.73
CA PRO A 26 -9.97 -4.61 -3.45
C PRO A 26 -8.64 -5.35 -3.65
N PRO A 27 -7.94 -5.13 -4.78
CA PRO A 27 -6.64 -5.76 -5.02
C PRO A 27 -5.50 -5.12 -4.21
N VAL A 28 -4.35 -5.79 -4.17
CA VAL A 28 -3.08 -5.24 -3.69
C VAL A 28 -2.19 -4.87 -4.89
N CYS A 29 -1.42 -3.78 -4.76
CA CYS A 29 -0.42 -3.37 -5.76
C CYS A 29 0.98 -3.41 -5.14
N THR A 30 1.90 -4.13 -5.80
CA THR A 30 3.28 -4.33 -5.32
C THR A 30 4.31 -3.47 -6.05
N GLU A 31 3.95 -2.77 -7.13
CA GLU A 31 4.87 -1.92 -7.91
C GLU A 31 5.63 -0.93 -7.02
N ARG A 32 4.93 -0.27 -6.10
CA ARG A 32 5.56 0.68 -5.17
C ARG A 32 6.60 0.00 -4.28
N ALA A 33 6.24 -1.15 -3.70
CA ALA A 33 7.15 -1.90 -2.84
C ALA A 33 8.40 -2.33 -3.61
N GLN A 34 8.25 -2.78 -4.86
CA GLN A 34 9.37 -3.12 -5.74
C GLN A 34 10.25 -1.89 -6.03
N HIS A 35 9.68 -0.81 -6.58
CA HIS A 35 10.42 0.39 -6.97
C HIS A 35 11.14 1.05 -5.78
N TYR A 36 10.50 1.08 -4.61
CA TYR A 36 11.14 1.62 -3.40
C TYR A 36 12.27 0.73 -2.92
N THR A 37 12.08 -0.58 -2.91
CA THR A 37 13.12 -1.55 -2.49
C THR A 37 14.33 -1.45 -3.40
N GLU A 38 14.12 -1.43 -4.71
CA GLU A 38 15.17 -1.29 -5.72
C GLU A 38 16.02 -0.03 -5.47
N MET A 39 15.38 1.14 -5.38
CA MET A 39 16.09 2.41 -5.17
C MET A 39 16.76 2.47 -3.80
N TYR A 40 16.15 1.87 -2.79
CA TYR A 40 16.75 1.82 -1.47
C TYR A 40 18.02 0.96 -1.46
N GLN A 41 18.03 -0.17 -2.17
CA GLN A 41 19.19 -1.06 -2.33
C GLN A 41 20.32 -0.38 -3.12
N GLN A 42 20.00 0.29 -4.23
CA GLN A 42 20.98 0.95 -5.09
C GLN A 42 21.59 2.23 -4.47
N HIS A 43 20.90 2.86 -3.51
CA HIS A 43 21.30 4.15 -2.94
C HIS A 43 21.48 4.11 -1.42
N LEU A 44 22.02 3.00 -0.90
CA LEU A 44 22.41 2.87 0.51
C LEU A 44 23.46 3.91 0.94
N ASP A 45 24.21 4.46 -0.02
CA ASP A 45 25.22 5.51 0.18
C ASP A 45 24.61 6.90 0.40
N LYS A 46 23.33 7.11 0.04
CA LYS A 46 22.66 8.40 0.17
C LYS A 46 21.99 8.59 1.54
N PRO A 47 21.91 9.84 2.05
CA PRO A 47 21.08 10.16 3.21
C PRO A 47 19.61 9.79 2.99
N ILE A 48 18.90 9.43 4.07
CA ILE A 48 17.51 8.95 4.01
C ILE A 48 16.56 9.89 3.24
N PRO A 49 16.57 11.22 3.44
CA PRO A 49 15.69 12.12 2.68
C PRO A 49 15.92 12.03 1.17
N VAL A 50 17.19 11.98 0.75
CA VAL A 50 17.58 11.87 -0.67
C VAL A 50 17.17 10.50 -1.22
N ARG A 51 17.43 9.42 -0.47
CA ARG A 51 17.03 8.06 -0.86
C ARG A 51 15.51 7.94 -1.08
N ARG A 52 14.71 8.56 -0.20
CA ARG A 52 13.24 8.61 -0.34
C ARG A 52 12.80 9.44 -1.55
N ALA A 53 13.47 10.55 -1.82
CA ALA A 53 13.20 11.37 -2.99
C ALA A 53 13.48 10.61 -4.30
N LEU A 54 14.61 9.90 -4.37
CA LEU A 54 14.98 9.04 -5.50
C LEU A 54 13.98 7.89 -5.68
N ALA A 55 13.61 7.19 -4.59
CA ALA A 55 12.60 6.13 -4.62
C ALA A 55 11.24 6.61 -5.13
N LEU A 56 10.79 7.80 -4.69
CA LEU A 56 9.54 8.39 -5.17
C LEU A 56 9.65 8.77 -6.66
N ALA A 57 10.74 9.41 -7.07
CA ALA A 57 10.95 9.81 -8.46
C ALA A 57 10.96 8.59 -9.40
N HIS A 58 11.70 7.54 -9.03
CA HIS A 58 11.73 6.26 -9.74
C HIS A 58 10.34 5.63 -9.80
N HIS A 59 9.61 5.60 -8.68
CA HIS A 59 8.27 5.05 -8.68
C HIS A 59 7.33 5.83 -9.60
N LEU A 60 7.31 7.16 -9.53
CA LEU A 60 6.44 7.99 -10.37
C LEU A 60 6.79 7.90 -11.86
N ALA A 61 8.06 7.67 -12.20
CA ALA A 61 8.50 7.49 -13.59
C ALA A 61 8.11 6.13 -14.19
N ASN A 62 8.07 5.08 -13.38
CA ASN A 62 7.94 3.70 -13.88
C ASN A 62 6.61 3.02 -13.55
N ARG A 63 5.83 3.53 -12.58
CA ARG A 63 4.57 2.89 -12.18
C ARG A 63 3.54 2.88 -13.31
N THR A 64 2.61 1.94 -13.23
CA THR A 64 1.49 1.89 -14.18
C THR A 64 0.60 3.13 -14.03
N ILE A 65 0.35 3.81 -15.16
CA ILE A 65 -0.60 4.91 -15.27
C ILE A 65 -1.77 4.54 -16.18
N TRP A 66 -2.95 5.05 -15.85
CA TRP A 66 -4.14 4.86 -16.68
C TRP A 66 -5.13 5.99 -16.44
N ILE A 67 -6.05 6.14 -17.41
CA ILE A 67 -7.23 6.99 -17.30
C ILE A 67 -8.43 6.06 -17.47
N LYS A 68 -9.42 6.14 -16.57
CA LYS A 68 -10.61 5.26 -16.58
C LYS A 68 -11.90 6.05 -16.37
N HIS A 69 -13.03 5.40 -16.67
CA HIS A 69 -14.37 5.87 -16.32
C HIS A 69 -14.73 7.28 -16.81
N ASP A 70 -14.19 7.68 -17.97
CA ASP A 70 -14.34 9.02 -18.55
C ASP A 70 -14.05 10.14 -17.54
N GLU A 71 -13.11 9.92 -16.62
CA GLU A 71 -12.83 10.84 -15.52
C GLU A 71 -12.27 12.19 -16.01
N LEU A 72 -12.76 13.28 -15.41
CA LEU A 72 -12.33 14.63 -15.75
C LEU A 72 -11.11 15.08 -14.93
N ILE A 73 -10.88 14.44 -13.78
CA ILE A 73 -9.71 14.64 -12.93
C ILE A 73 -8.94 13.34 -12.96
N ILE A 74 -7.75 13.39 -13.54
CA ILE A 74 -6.92 12.21 -13.77
C ILE A 74 -5.90 12.01 -12.64
N GLY A 75 -5.50 10.76 -12.44
CA GLY A 75 -4.46 10.38 -11.49
C GLY A 75 -4.83 9.13 -10.70
N ASN A 76 -4.32 7.99 -11.14
CA ASN A 76 -4.46 6.73 -10.41
C ASN A 76 -3.42 6.59 -9.30
N GLN A 77 -3.74 5.91 -8.20
CA GLN A 77 -2.79 5.66 -7.10
C GLN A 77 -1.90 4.43 -7.34
N ALA A 78 -2.45 3.43 -8.02
CA ALA A 78 -1.90 2.07 -8.14
C ALA A 78 -2.19 1.49 -9.53
N SER A 79 -1.64 0.30 -9.81
CA SER A 79 -1.81 -0.38 -11.10
C SER A 79 -3.27 -0.74 -11.42
N GLU A 80 -4.11 -0.96 -10.41
CA GLU A 80 -5.52 -1.34 -10.58
C GLU A 80 -6.50 -0.41 -9.85
N VAL A 81 -7.77 -0.46 -10.26
CA VAL A 81 -8.84 0.33 -9.61
C VAL A 81 -9.01 -0.15 -8.17
N ARG A 82 -9.04 0.80 -7.22
CA ARG A 82 -9.15 0.54 -5.78
C ARG A 82 -8.02 -0.30 -5.17
N ALA A 83 -6.93 -0.58 -5.91
CA ALA A 83 -5.80 -1.31 -5.36
C ALA A 83 -5.13 -0.56 -4.20
N ALA A 84 -4.74 -1.30 -3.16
CA ALA A 84 -3.91 -0.79 -2.08
C ALA A 84 -2.42 -1.03 -2.38
N PRO A 85 -1.58 0.01 -2.52
CA PRO A 85 -0.13 -0.16 -2.62
C PRO A 85 0.47 -0.66 -1.31
N ILE A 86 1.58 -1.39 -1.41
CA ILE A 86 2.37 -1.81 -0.24
C ILE A 86 3.48 -0.79 0.08
N PHE A 87 3.66 -0.54 1.39
CA PHE A 87 4.60 0.43 1.94
C PHE A 87 5.55 -0.26 2.93
N PRO A 88 6.54 -1.03 2.43
CA PRO A 88 7.34 -1.92 3.27
C PRO A 88 8.26 -1.18 4.24
N GLU A 89 8.51 0.12 4.04
CA GLU A 89 9.38 0.90 4.92
C GLU A 89 8.82 1.15 6.32
N TYR A 90 7.50 1.01 6.51
CA TYR A 90 6.84 1.23 7.81
C TYR A 90 6.81 -0.05 8.64
N THR A 91 6.40 -1.16 8.03
CA THR A 91 6.32 -2.49 8.64
C THR A 91 6.16 -3.55 7.56
N VAL A 92 6.78 -4.72 7.80
CA VAL A 92 6.54 -5.95 7.03
C VAL A 92 6.01 -7.09 7.91
N SER A 93 5.99 -6.92 9.25
CA SER A 93 5.67 -8.02 10.17
C SER A 93 4.26 -8.57 9.98
N TRP A 94 3.26 -7.70 9.76
CA TRP A 94 1.89 -8.16 9.52
C TRP A 94 1.73 -8.74 8.12
N ILE A 95 2.46 -8.20 7.13
CA ILE A 95 2.40 -8.65 5.73
C ILE A 95 2.84 -10.11 5.69
N GLU A 96 4.01 -10.43 6.25
CA GLU A 96 4.53 -11.80 6.22
C GLU A 96 3.66 -12.81 6.98
N LYS A 97 2.94 -12.36 8.03
CA LYS A 97 2.06 -13.21 8.82
C LYS A 97 0.72 -13.49 8.15
N GLU A 98 0.25 -12.57 7.31
CA GLU A 98 -1.13 -12.55 6.85
C GLU A 98 -1.24 -12.60 5.32
N ILE A 99 -0.13 -12.64 4.59
CA ILE A 99 -0.11 -12.55 3.12
C ILE A 99 -0.99 -13.60 2.45
N ASP A 100 -1.03 -14.82 3.01
CA ASP A 100 -1.81 -15.94 2.50
C ASP A 100 -3.28 -15.91 2.96
N ASP A 101 -3.56 -15.24 4.09
CA ASP A 101 -4.89 -15.18 4.72
C ASP A 101 -5.62 -13.86 4.47
N LEU A 102 -5.00 -12.91 3.75
CA LEU A 102 -5.51 -11.57 3.50
C LEU A 102 -6.88 -11.55 2.82
N ALA A 103 -7.20 -12.56 2.02
CA ALA A 103 -8.45 -12.65 1.28
C ALA A 103 -9.68 -12.91 2.16
N ASP A 104 -9.48 -13.53 3.33
CA ASP A 104 -10.57 -14.05 4.17
C ASP A 104 -10.81 -13.22 5.43
N ARG A 105 -10.12 -12.08 5.57
CA ARG A 105 -10.31 -11.18 6.71
C ARG A 105 -11.72 -10.58 6.73
N PRO A 106 -12.50 -10.80 7.80
CA PRO A 106 -13.85 -10.23 7.92
C PRO A 106 -13.81 -8.70 7.86
N GLY A 107 -14.47 -8.11 6.86
CA GLY A 107 -14.57 -6.66 6.68
C GLY A 107 -13.30 -5.94 6.19
N ALA A 108 -12.20 -6.67 5.98
CA ALA A 108 -10.91 -6.11 5.55
C ALA A 108 -10.17 -7.01 4.54
N GLY A 109 -10.92 -7.80 3.77
CA GLY A 109 -10.38 -8.75 2.81
C GLY A 109 -9.81 -8.06 1.56
N PHE A 110 -8.57 -8.39 1.21
CA PHE A 110 -7.93 -7.95 -0.04
C PHE A 110 -7.72 -9.13 -0.98
N ALA A 111 -7.92 -8.92 -2.28
CA ALA A 111 -7.52 -9.87 -3.30
C ALA A 111 -6.00 -9.76 -3.53
N VAL A 112 -5.26 -10.81 -3.20
CA VAL A 112 -3.82 -10.89 -3.44
C VAL A 112 -3.57 -11.99 -4.47
N SER A 113 -3.12 -11.60 -5.66
CA SER A 113 -2.72 -12.56 -6.69
C SER A 113 -1.45 -13.31 -6.26
N GLU A 114 -1.27 -14.52 -6.78
CA GLU A 114 -0.06 -15.32 -6.51
C GLU A 114 1.24 -14.59 -6.91
N GLU A 115 1.19 -13.79 -7.99
CA GLU A 115 2.31 -12.95 -8.38
C GLU A 115 2.62 -11.87 -7.33
N ASN A 116 1.60 -11.21 -6.78
CA ASN A 116 1.81 -10.24 -5.71
C ASN A 116 2.35 -10.90 -4.43
N LYS A 117 1.90 -12.12 -4.11
CA LYS A 117 2.47 -12.88 -2.99
C LYS A 117 3.95 -13.17 -3.23
N ARG A 118 4.32 -13.68 -4.41
CA ARG A 118 5.71 -13.94 -4.81
C ARG A 118 6.58 -12.69 -4.63
N VAL A 119 6.13 -11.56 -5.17
CA VAL A 119 6.85 -10.28 -5.05
C VAL A 119 7.04 -9.88 -3.58
N LEU A 120 6.01 -10.05 -2.74
CA LEU A 120 6.11 -9.68 -1.32
C LEU A 120 7.04 -10.62 -0.55
N HIS A 121 7.07 -11.91 -0.87
CA HIS A 121 8.06 -12.84 -0.31
C HIS A 121 9.51 -12.48 -0.69
N GLU A 122 9.73 -11.84 -1.83
CA GLU A 122 11.05 -11.34 -2.25
C GLU A 122 11.40 -10.01 -1.57
N VAL A 123 10.44 -9.09 -1.46
CA VAL A 123 10.65 -7.74 -0.92
C VAL A 123 10.76 -7.72 0.60
N CYS A 124 9.83 -8.36 1.32
CA CYS A 124 9.71 -8.24 2.78
C CYS A 124 10.97 -8.62 3.56
N PRO A 125 11.70 -9.71 3.22
CA PRO A 125 12.91 -10.10 3.95
C PRO A 125 13.98 -9.01 4.01
N TRP A 126 14.13 -8.23 2.94
CA TRP A 126 15.15 -7.16 2.87
C TRP A 126 14.84 -5.99 3.82
N TRP A 127 13.56 -5.77 4.14
CA TRP A 127 13.13 -4.67 5.02
C TRP A 127 13.20 -5.00 6.51
N ARG A 128 13.38 -6.27 6.89
CA ARG A 128 13.46 -6.65 8.30
C ARG A 128 14.62 -5.94 9.01
N GLY A 129 14.36 -5.38 10.17
CA GLY A 129 15.33 -4.65 10.99
C GLY A 129 15.55 -3.19 10.58
N GLN A 130 14.99 -2.76 9.44
CA GLN A 130 15.11 -1.38 8.95
C GLN A 130 13.77 -0.66 8.82
N THR A 131 12.65 -1.34 9.10
CA THR A 131 11.33 -0.70 9.13
C THR A 131 11.19 0.26 10.32
N VAL A 132 10.22 1.18 10.24
CA VAL A 132 9.85 2.04 11.38
C VAL A 132 9.44 1.19 12.58
N GLN A 133 8.61 0.16 12.38
CA GLN A 133 8.18 -0.74 13.45
C GLN A 133 9.37 -1.40 14.14
N ASP A 134 10.29 -2.01 13.39
CA ASP A 134 11.45 -2.69 13.97
C ASP A 134 12.31 -1.74 14.82
N ARG A 135 12.50 -0.50 14.34
CA ARG A 135 13.25 0.52 15.08
C ARG A 135 12.51 0.99 16.34
N CYS A 136 11.19 1.15 16.30
CA CYS A 136 10.39 1.46 17.48
C CYS A 136 10.55 0.37 18.55
N TYR A 137 10.40 -0.90 18.17
CA TYR A 137 10.57 -2.02 19.10
C TYR A 137 12.02 -2.21 19.58
N GLY A 138 13.00 -1.80 18.78
CA GLY A 138 14.40 -1.71 19.21
C GLY A 138 14.65 -0.67 20.31
N MET A 139 13.78 0.32 20.47
CA MET A 139 13.92 1.41 21.45
C MET A 139 12.94 1.34 22.63
N PHE A 140 11.84 0.59 22.51
CA PHE A 140 10.89 0.43 23.60
C PHE A 140 11.49 -0.29 24.81
N THR A 141 11.10 0.14 26.00
CA THR A 141 11.39 -0.57 27.25
C THR A 141 10.65 -1.91 27.29
N ASP A 142 11.13 -2.85 28.10
CA ASP A 142 10.47 -4.15 28.26
C ASP A 142 9.04 -4.03 28.79
N GLU A 143 8.79 -3.03 29.65
CA GLU A 143 7.43 -2.70 30.12
C GLU A 143 6.52 -2.31 28.95
N ALA A 144 6.97 -1.38 28.09
CA ALA A 144 6.20 -0.92 26.94
C ALA A 144 5.92 -2.06 25.95
N LYS A 145 6.89 -2.97 25.72
CA LYS A 145 6.70 -4.15 24.86
C LYS A 145 5.63 -5.10 25.40
N ARG A 146 5.65 -5.38 26.70
CA ARG A 146 4.65 -6.23 27.37
C ARG A 146 3.25 -5.63 27.26
N SER A 147 3.11 -4.32 27.47
CA SER A 147 1.83 -3.61 27.35
C SER A 147 1.31 -3.58 25.91
N ALA A 148 2.19 -3.54 24.90
CA ALA A 148 1.82 -3.55 23.49
C ALA A 148 1.40 -4.94 22.96
N GLY A 149 1.41 -5.98 23.80
CA GLY A 149 1.06 -7.34 23.40
C GLY A 149 2.10 -8.01 22.50
N ASP A 150 3.33 -7.49 22.46
CA ASP A 150 4.44 -8.13 21.75
C ASP A 150 4.91 -9.34 22.56
N ARG A 151 4.38 -10.51 22.19
CA ARG A 151 4.71 -11.81 22.79
C ARG A 151 5.83 -12.53 22.03
N ASN A 152 6.66 -11.79 21.30
CA ASN A 152 7.89 -12.36 20.76
C ASN A 152 8.95 -12.37 21.88
N HIS A 153 8.82 -13.24 22.88
CA HIS A 153 9.85 -13.89 23.70
C HIS A 153 9.23 -15.19 24.26
#